data_AF-A0A0M9ACG8-F1
#
_entry.id   AF-A0A0M9ACG8-F1
#
_cell.length_a   1.000
_cell.length_b   1.000
_cell.length_c   1.000
_cell.angle_alpha   90.00
_cell.angle_beta   90.00
_cell.angle_gamma   90.00
#
_symmetry.space_group_name_H-M   'P 1'
#
loop_
_entity.id
_entity.type
_entity.pdbx_description
1 polymer ?
#
loop_
_entity_poly.entity_id
_entity_poly.type
_entity_poly.pdbx_seq_one_letter_code
_entity_poly.pdbx_strand_id
1 'polypeptide(L)'
;MKKRTIVGGYAFTWWFVTDVQRLSLEVMTLNPVCENVETAQGVPLTVTAKFQEYRQDCEETLRGNFSGTLSVEEVYKDRDQFATLVREVAAPDVGRMGIEILSFTIKDVYDDVQYLASLGKAQTAAVKRDADVGVAEANRDAGIREAECEKAAMDIKYNTDTKIEDNARLFQLQKANFDQEVNTAKAEAQLAYELQAAKIRQRIRNEEIQIEVVERRKQIEVEEQEIRRKEHELQSTVRLPAEAEHYKIGRVAEGKRTQTVNAAIAEAEKIRLIGGAEAQALQAVGMSEAEHMRMKAAVYKKYGDAAILNIALNALPKIAAEVAAPLARTDEIVLLGGSDTTSGEITRLVGQVPPAVQALTGVDLSKVCSRGR
;
A
#
# COMPACT_ATOMS: atom_id res chain seq x y z
N MET A 1 95.18 -55.34 111.18
CA MET A 1 95.16 -53.91 111.56
C MET A 1 93.72 -53.44 111.66
N LYS A 2 93.30 -52.93 112.82
CA LYS A 2 91.94 -52.42 113.03
C LYS A 2 91.87 -51.00 112.45
N LYS A 3 91.29 -50.84 111.26
CA LYS A 3 91.06 -49.52 110.67
C LYS A 3 89.98 -48.81 111.50
N ARG A 4 90.24 -47.57 111.94
CA ARG A 4 89.29 -46.74 112.66
C ARG A 4 88.79 -45.65 111.70
N THR A 5 87.55 -45.79 111.24
CA THR A 5 86.88 -44.77 110.41
C THR A 5 86.20 -43.78 111.34
N ILE A 6 86.44 -42.49 111.14
CA ILE A 6 85.80 -41.41 111.89
C ILE A 6 85.05 -40.55 110.87
N VAL A 7 83.73 -40.54 110.98
CA VAL A 7 82.82 -39.81 110.08
C VAL A 7 82.36 -38.55 110.81
N GLY A 8 82.91 -37.40 110.42
CA GLY A 8 82.67 -36.13 111.10
C GLY A 8 83.37 -36.01 112.47
N GLY A 9 83.76 -34.78 112.83
CA GLY A 9 84.44 -34.49 114.10
C GLY A 9 85.97 -34.47 114.03
N TYR A 10 86.61 -34.55 115.20
CA TYR A 10 88.07 -34.45 115.35
C TYR A 10 88.67 -35.80 115.77
N ALA A 11 89.83 -36.13 115.19
CA ALA A 11 90.60 -37.33 115.51
C ALA A 11 92.03 -36.95 115.88
N PHE A 12 92.55 -37.54 116.96
CA PHE A 12 93.94 -37.33 117.37
C PHE A 12 94.84 -38.35 116.67
N THR A 13 95.85 -37.89 115.93
CA THR A 13 96.70 -38.72 115.09
C THR A 13 98.15 -38.64 115.56
N TRP A 14 98.77 -39.79 115.83
CA TRP A 14 100.18 -39.85 116.21
C TRP A 14 101.03 -39.91 114.94
N TRP A 15 101.85 -38.88 114.71
CA TRP A 15 102.62 -38.65 113.47
C TRP A 15 103.49 -39.83 113.03
N PHE A 16 104.00 -40.65 113.97
CA PHE A 16 104.88 -41.78 113.67
C PHE A 16 104.19 -43.16 113.62
N VAL A 17 102.89 -43.25 113.95
CA VAL A 17 102.20 -44.55 114.13
C VAL A 17 100.94 -44.67 113.28
N THR A 18 100.37 -43.54 112.83
CA THR A 18 99.04 -43.51 112.20
C THR A 18 99.14 -42.93 110.79
N ASP A 19 98.77 -43.72 109.79
CA ASP A 19 98.48 -43.22 108.45
C ASP A 19 97.04 -42.68 108.40
N VAL A 20 96.86 -41.48 107.87
CA VAL A 20 95.59 -40.73 107.91
C VAL A 20 95.18 -40.38 106.49
N GLN A 21 94.14 -41.04 106.00
CA GLN A 21 93.51 -40.71 104.74
C GLN A 21 92.27 -39.84 104.99
N ARG A 22 92.23 -38.65 104.41
CA ARG A 22 91.03 -37.80 104.38
C ARG A 22 90.25 -38.11 103.11
N LEU A 23 88.98 -38.45 103.25
CA LEU A 23 88.06 -38.65 102.14
C LEU A 23 86.99 -37.56 102.22
N SER A 24 86.75 -36.86 101.10
CA SER A 24 85.64 -35.92 101.00
C SER A 24 84.34 -36.71 100.91
N LEU A 25 83.32 -36.27 101.65
CA LEU A 25 81.94 -36.79 101.61
C LEU A 25 81.01 -35.87 100.81
N GLU A 26 81.57 -34.94 100.04
CA GLU A 26 80.79 -34.09 99.13
C GLU A 26 80.29 -34.91 97.93
N VAL A 27 79.09 -34.57 97.46
CA VAL A 27 78.54 -35.14 96.23
C VAL A 27 79.41 -34.68 95.05
N MET A 28 80.04 -35.63 94.39
CA MET A 28 80.81 -35.43 93.18
C MET A 28 79.94 -35.74 91.97
N THR A 29 80.00 -34.89 90.93
CA THR A 29 79.37 -35.18 89.65
C THR A 29 80.42 -35.76 88.71
N LEU A 30 80.19 -36.98 88.25
CA LEU A 30 81.04 -37.68 87.29
C LEU A 30 80.34 -37.73 85.93
N ASN A 31 81.14 -37.59 84.88
CA ASN A 31 80.65 -37.61 83.49
C ASN A 31 81.36 -38.74 82.75
N PRO A 32 80.96 -40.00 82.95
CA PRO A 32 81.59 -41.12 82.28
C PRO A 32 81.33 -41.00 80.79
N VAL A 33 82.36 -41.29 80.01
CA VAL A 33 82.24 -41.45 78.58
C VAL A 33 82.42 -42.94 78.30
N CYS A 34 81.36 -43.59 77.81
CA CYS A 34 81.45 -44.97 77.35
C CYS A 34 81.58 -44.91 75.83
N GLU A 35 82.79 -45.15 75.35
CA GLU A 35 83.13 -45.18 73.91
C GLU A 35 82.97 -46.60 73.37
N ASN A 36 82.50 -46.73 72.13
CA ASN A 36 82.34 -47.99 71.41
C ASN A 36 81.51 -49.06 72.15
N VAL A 37 80.36 -48.67 72.67
CA VAL A 37 79.39 -49.63 73.20
C VAL A 37 78.63 -50.27 72.04
N GLU A 38 78.80 -51.57 71.85
CA GLU A 38 78.02 -52.32 70.87
C GLU A 38 76.58 -52.52 71.36
N THR A 39 75.63 -52.05 70.56
CA THR A 39 74.20 -52.35 70.73
C THR A 39 73.86 -53.74 70.21
N ALA A 40 72.67 -54.25 70.54
CA ALA A 40 72.17 -55.54 70.05
C ALA A 40 72.13 -55.65 68.52
N GLN A 41 72.13 -54.51 67.81
CA GLN A 41 72.14 -54.42 66.34
C GLN A 41 73.54 -54.23 65.75
N GLY A 42 74.59 -54.26 66.58
CA GLY A 42 75.98 -54.10 66.15
C GLY A 42 76.37 -52.67 65.77
N VAL A 43 75.58 -51.67 66.15
CA VAL A 43 75.93 -50.26 65.94
C VAL A 43 76.74 -49.78 67.15
N PRO A 44 77.98 -49.28 66.96
CA PRO A 44 78.78 -48.72 68.03
C PRO A 44 78.22 -47.35 68.43
N LEU A 45 77.89 -47.21 69.71
CA LEU A 45 77.43 -45.94 70.27
C LEU A 45 78.43 -45.40 71.29
N THR A 46 78.62 -44.09 71.26
CA THR A 46 79.29 -43.34 72.31
C THR A 46 78.26 -42.66 73.18
N VAL A 47 78.16 -43.09 74.43
CA VAL A 47 77.19 -42.56 75.39
C VAL A 47 77.94 -41.77 76.46
N THR A 48 77.56 -40.50 76.61
CA THR A 48 77.99 -39.68 77.74
C THR A 48 76.86 -39.63 78.75
N ALA A 49 77.12 -40.05 79.98
CA ALA A 49 76.17 -39.91 81.07
C ALA A 49 76.63 -38.84 82.06
N LYS A 50 75.73 -38.43 82.94
CA LYS A 50 76.05 -37.72 84.18
C LYS A 50 75.54 -38.54 85.34
N PHE A 51 76.39 -38.73 86.34
CA PHE A 51 75.99 -39.34 87.59
C PHE A 51 76.56 -38.59 88.79
N GLN A 52 75.84 -38.63 89.92
CA GLN A 52 76.22 -38.00 91.17
C GLN A 52 76.52 -39.06 92.23
N GLU A 53 77.76 -39.07 92.72
CA GLU A 53 78.31 -40.10 93.62
C GLU A 53 79.30 -39.51 94.64
N TYR A 54 79.75 -40.32 95.60
CA TYR A 54 80.65 -39.92 96.68
C TYR A 54 82.14 -40.31 96.46
N ARG A 55 82.54 -40.93 95.33
CA ARG A 55 83.94 -41.36 95.06
C ARG A 55 84.27 -41.46 93.56
N GLN A 56 85.55 -41.36 93.19
CA GLN A 56 86.03 -41.19 91.80
C GLN A 56 86.29 -42.50 90.99
N ASP A 57 86.19 -43.69 91.59
CA ASP A 57 86.71 -44.95 90.98
C ASP A 57 85.65 -45.87 90.32
N CYS A 58 84.53 -45.35 89.79
CA CYS A 58 83.41 -46.17 89.28
C CYS A 58 83.32 -46.33 87.75
N GLU A 59 84.22 -45.72 86.97
CA GLU A 59 84.07 -45.64 85.50
C GLU A 59 84.16 -47.00 84.80
N GLU A 60 85.02 -47.91 85.26
CA GLU A 60 85.30 -49.18 84.58
C GLU A 60 84.17 -50.22 84.75
N THR A 61 83.56 -50.29 85.93
CA THR A 61 82.41 -51.16 86.23
C THR A 61 81.18 -50.77 85.40
N LEU A 62 80.98 -49.46 85.19
CA LEU A 62 79.86 -48.97 84.41
C LEU A 62 80.01 -49.33 82.93
N ARG A 63 81.22 -49.22 82.36
CA ARG A 63 81.50 -49.62 80.95
C ARG A 63 81.10 -51.06 80.65
N GLY A 64 81.35 -51.99 81.57
CA GLY A 64 80.99 -53.40 81.40
C GLY A 64 79.47 -53.64 81.31
N ASN A 65 78.68 -52.85 82.04
CA ASN A 65 77.22 -52.98 82.11
C ASN A 65 76.48 -52.34 80.91
N PHE A 66 77.17 -51.55 80.08
CA PHE A 66 76.57 -50.97 78.86
C PHE A 66 76.51 -51.95 77.68
N SER A 67 77.28 -53.05 77.70
CA SER A 67 77.42 -53.94 76.54
C SER A 67 76.32 -55.01 76.46
N GLY A 68 75.60 -55.06 75.33
CA GLY A 68 74.95 -56.29 74.84
C GLY A 68 73.45 -56.50 75.06
N THR A 69 72.72 -55.64 75.78
CA THR A 69 71.29 -55.90 76.11
C THR A 69 70.26 -55.08 75.33
N LEU A 70 70.64 -54.04 74.58
CA LEU A 70 69.68 -53.00 74.14
C LEU A 70 69.79 -52.60 72.65
N SER A 71 68.65 -52.14 72.11
CA SER A 71 68.49 -51.63 70.74
C SER A 71 68.76 -50.12 70.63
N VAL A 72 69.23 -49.64 69.48
CA VAL A 72 69.55 -48.22 69.26
C VAL A 72 68.29 -47.35 69.33
N GLU A 73 67.14 -47.87 68.90
CA GLU A 73 65.89 -47.13 68.83
C GLU A 73 65.29 -46.81 70.20
N GLU A 74 65.40 -47.73 71.16
CA GLU A 74 64.90 -47.53 72.54
C GLU A 74 65.70 -46.45 73.26
N VAL A 75 67.02 -46.45 73.10
CA VAL A 75 67.92 -45.42 73.65
C VAL A 75 67.54 -44.02 73.13
N TYR A 76 67.11 -43.93 71.87
CA TYR A 76 66.75 -42.66 71.25
C TYR A 76 65.33 -42.20 71.58
N LYS A 77 64.36 -43.13 71.63
CA LYS A 77 62.94 -42.81 71.88
C LYS A 77 62.67 -42.47 73.34
N ASP A 78 63.18 -43.27 74.28
CA ASP A 78 62.82 -43.16 75.71
C ASP A 78 64.07 -43.16 76.61
N ARG A 79 64.74 -42.00 76.64
CA ARG A 79 65.99 -41.79 77.40
C ARG A 79 65.84 -41.98 78.91
N ASP A 80 64.68 -41.63 79.49
CA ASP A 80 64.45 -41.71 80.92
C ASP A 80 64.23 -43.16 81.41
N GLN A 81 63.57 -43.98 80.59
CA GLN A 81 63.40 -45.40 80.87
C GLN A 81 64.74 -46.12 80.82
N PHE A 82 65.55 -45.81 79.81
CA PHE A 82 66.93 -46.30 79.74
C PHE A 82 67.75 -45.92 80.96
N ALA A 83 67.69 -44.66 81.38
CA ALA A 83 68.44 -44.18 82.54
C ALA A 83 68.06 -44.90 83.84
N THR A 84 66.79 -45.31 83.96
CA THR A 84 66.30 -46.08 85.10
C THR A 84 66.82 -47.52 85.06
N LEU A 85 66.79 -48.17 83.90
CA LEU A 85 67.26 -49.55 83.71
C LEU A 85 68.77 -49.68 84.01
N VAL A 86 69.59 -48.76 83.49
CA VAL A 86 71.05 -48.76 83.74
C VAL A 86 71.36 -48.58 85.23
N ARG A 87 70.59 -47.73 85.93
CA ARG A 87 70.74 -47.56 87.38
C ARG A 87 70.47 -48.87 88.13
N GLU A 88 69.42 -49.59 87.77
CA GLU A 88 69.03 -50.85 88.43
C GLU A 88 70.09 -51.93 88.27
N VAL A 89 70.68 -52.05 87.06
CA VAL A 89 71.74 -53.03 86.77
C VAL A 89 73.06 -52.67 87.45
N ALA A 90 73.42 -51.38 87.50
CA ALA A 90 74.69 -50.93 88.09
C ALA A 90 74.65 -50.80 89.62
N ALA A 91 73.48 -50.58 90.22
CA ALA A 91 73.30 -50.45 91.66
C ALA A 91 73.96 -51.56 92.52
N PRO A 92 73.82 -52.87 92.21
CA PRO A 92 74.45 -53.92 93.02
C PRO A 92 75.99 -53.90 92.96
N ASP A 93 76.58 -53.55 91.81
CA ASP A 93 78.04 -53.56 91.65
C ASP A 93 78.69 -52.38 92.36
N VAL A 94 78.10 -51.18 92.22
CA VAL A 94 78.52 -49.95 92.92
C VAL A 94 78.24 -50.07 94.42
N GLY A 95 77.16 -50.76 94.80
CA GLY A 95 76.82 -51.06 96.20
C GLY A 95 77.85 -51.95 96.92
N ARG A 96 78.48 -52.92 96.23
CA ARG A 96 79.59 -53.72 96.82
C ARG A 96 80.81 -52.88 97.18
N MET A 97 80.98 -51.73 96.53
CA MET A 97 82.05 -50.76 96.81
C MET A 97 81.66 -49.75 97.92
N GLY A 98 80.43 -49.81 98.42
CA GLY A 98 79.90 -48.90 99.43
C GLY A 98 79.51 -47.53 98.87
N ILE A 99 79.12 -47.48 97.59
CA ILE A 99 78.74 -46.27 96.88
C ILE A 99 77.26 -46.38 96.48
N GLU A 100 76.53 -45.28 96.57
CA GLU A 100 75.12 -45.18 96.15
C GLU A 100 75.00 -44.15 95.02
N ILE A 101 74.30 -44.55 93.95
CA ILE A 101 74.04 -43.70 92.78
C ILE A 101 72.81 -42.84 93.11
N LEU A 102 72.98 -41.53 93.26
CA LEU A 102 71.87 -40.61 93.58
C LEU A 102 70.98 -40.32 92.37
N SER A 103 71.61 -40.06 91.23
CA SER A 103 70.92 -39.79 89.98
C SER A 103 71.79 -40.23 88.81
N PHE A 104 71.12 -40.67 87.75
CA PHE A 104 71.73 -41.05 86.48
C PHE A 104 70.88 -40.45 85.37
N THR A 105 71.53 -39.70 84.48
CA THR A 105 70.87 -39.11 83.31
C THR A 105 71.81 -39.21 82.12
N ILE A 106 71.27 -39.62 80.96
CA ILE A 106 72.03 -39.59 79.71
C ILE A 106 72.18 -38.14 79.29
N LYS A 107 73.41 -37.72 79.02
CA LYS A 107 73.68 -36.38 78.51
C LYS A 107 73.53 -36.37 77.00
N ASP A 108 74.39 -37.14 76.33
CA ASP A 108 74.50 -37.16 74.88
C ASP A 108 74.74 -38.59 74.39
N VAL A 109 74.13 -38.93 73.25
CA VAL A 109 74.31 -40.21 72.56
C VAL A 109 74.76 -39.87 71.15
N TYR A 110 75.93 -40.36 70.78
CA TYR A 110 76.50 -40.20 69.45
C TYR A 110 76.74 -41.56 68.83
N ASP A 111 76.64 -41.60 67.52
CA ASP A 111 76.93 -42.76 66.69
C ASP A 111 78.01 -42.35 65.68
N ASP A 112 78.99 -43.21 65.47
CA ASP A 112 80.05 -43.01 64.50
C ASP A 112 79.63 -43.42 63.07
N VAL A 113 78.57 -44.23 62.94
CA VAL A 113 78.12 -44.85 61.68
C VAL A 113 76.90 -44.13 61.06
N GLN A 114 76.50 -42.96 61.59
CA GLN A 114 75.46 -42.09 61.03
C GLN A 114 74.06 -42.74 60.90
N TYR A 115 73.78 -43.81 61.65
CA TYR A 115 72.52 -44.56 61.70
C TYR A 115 71.37 -43.67 62.19
N LEU A 116 71.57 -42.96 63.30
CA LEU A 116 70.56 -42.08 63.90
C LEU A 116 70.10 -40.97 62.95
N ALA A 117 71.02 -40.39 62.17
CA ALA A 117 70.69 -39.37 61.19
C ALA A 117 69.86 -39.93 60.03
N SER A 118 70.07 -41.19 59.67
CA SER A 118 69.32 -41.87 58.61
C SER A 118 67.89 -42.18 59.05
N LEU A 119 67.70 -42.59 60.32
CA LEU A 119 66.38 -42.77 60.92
C LEU A 119 65.59 -41.45 60.96
N GLY A 120 66.25 -40.33 61.31
CA GLY A 120 65.64 -39.00 61.31
C GLY A 120 65.19 -38.55 59.91
N LYS A 121 65.97 -38.87 58.86
CA LYS A 121 65.59 -38.59 57.47
C LYS A 121 64.33 -39.35 57.06
N ALA A 122 64.22 -40.63 57.41
CA ALA A 122 63.05 -41.46 57.10
C ALA A 122 61.77 -40.93 57.77
N GLN A 123 61.85 -40.57 59.06
CA GLN A 123 60.72 -40.00 59.80
C GLN A 123 60.31 -38.64 59.24
N THR A 124 61.27 -37.78 58.92
CA THR A 124 60.99 -36.47 58.30
C THR A 124 60.32 -36.62 56.94
N ALA A 125 60.73 -37.60 56.13
CA ALA A 125 60.10 -37.87 54.84
C ALA A 125 58.68 -38.42 54.99
N ALA A 126 58.42 -39.24 56.01
CA ALA A 126 57.08 -39.73 56.31
C ALA A 126 56.13 -38.60 56.71
N VAL A 127 56.54 -37.76 57.68
CA VAL A 127 55.73 -36.62 58.13
C VAL A 127 55.46 -35.63 56.99
N LYS A 128 56.46 -35.35 56.14
CA LYS A 128 56.27 -34.49 54.96
C LYS A 128 55.26 -35.08 53.98
N ARG A 129 55.35 -36.37 53.69
CA ARG A 129 54.39 -37.07 52.81
C ARG A 129 52.98 -36.97 53.36
N ASP A 130 52.79 -37.22 54.64
CA ASP A 130 51.46 -37.20 55.26
C ASP A 130 50.89 -35.77 55.29
N ALA A 131 51.74 -34.76 55.52
CA ALA A 131 51.36 -33.36 55.39
C ALA A 131 50.95 -32.99 53.97
N ASP A 132 51.72 -33.42 52.96
CA ASP A 132 51.43 -33.16 51.54
C ASP A 132 50.10 -33.84 51.11
N VAL A 133 49.85 -35.07 51.58
CA VAL A 133 48.57 -35.77 51.35
C VAL A 133 47.42 -34.99 52.00
N GLY A 134 47.57 -34.54 53.24
CA GLY A 134 46.56 -33.75 53.93
C GLY A 134 46.25 -32.42 53.22
N VAL A 135 47.28 -31.73 52.71
CA VAL A 135 47.09 -30.51 51.90
C VAL A 135 46.38 -30.80 50.59
N ALA A 136 46.74 -31.90 49.91
CA ALA A 136 46.10 -32.29 48.65
C ALA A 136 44.62 -32.68 48.82
N GLU A 137 44.28 -33.38 49.91
CA GLU A 137 42.89 -33.71 50.26
C GLU A 137 42.09 -32.45 50.60
N ALA A 138 42.63 -31.57 51.44
CA ALA A 138 41.98 -30.30 51.78
C ALA A 138 41.72 -29.43 50.54
N ASN A 139 42.69 -29.33 49.63
CA ASN A 139 42.52 -28.59 48.37
C ASN A 139 41.49 -29.23 47.44
N ARG A 140 41.44 -30.56 47.39
CA ARG A 140 40.42 -31.28 46.61
C ARG A 140 39.02 -31.01 47.14
N ASP A 141 38.83 -31.12 48.44
CA ASP A 141 37.53 -30.90 49.08
C ASP A 141 37.09 -29.44 48.96
N ALA A 142 38.03 -28.49 49.10
CA ALA A 142 37.78 -27.09 48.83
C ALA A 142 37.33 -26.86 47.37
N GLY A 143 38.04 -27.45 46.41
CA GLY A 143 37.70 -27.33 44.99
C GLY A 143 36.36 -27.96 44.61
N ILE A 144 35.99 -29.11 45.21
CA ILE A 144 34.67 -29.73 45.01
C ILE A 144 33.57 -28.80 45.54
N ARG A 145 33.75 -28.28 46.77
CA ARG A 145 32.76 -27.37 47.37
C ARG A 145 32.63 -26.08 46.57
N GLU A 146 33.74 -25.53 46.10
CA GLU A 146 33.73 -24.33 45.25
C GLU A 146 32.99 -24.58 43.95
N ALA A 147 33.28 -25.68 43.25
CA ALA A 147 32.60 -26.04 42.01
C ALA A 147 31.10 -26.31 42.20
N GLU A 148 30.69 -26.90 43.32
CA GLU A 148 29.27 -27.10 43.67
C GLU A 148 28.56 -25.77 43.94
N CYS A 149 29.18 -24.89 44.74
CA CYS A 149 28.68 -23.55 45.00
C CYS A 149 28.57 -22.72 43.70
N GLU A 150 29.56 -22.83 42.81
CA GLU A 150 29.58 -22.14 41.54
C GLU A 150 28.47 -22.63 40.61
N LYS A 151 28.29 -23.95 40.48
CA LYS A 151 27.15 -24.53 39.73
C LYS A 151 25.81 -24.04 40.26
N ALA A 152 25.60 -24.10 41.57
CA ALA A 152 24.36 -23.62 42.19
C ALA A 152 24.14 -22.11 41.93
N ALA A 153 25.19 -21.30 42.01
CA ALA A 153 25.12 -19.87 41.69
C ALA A 153 24.78 -19.63 40.21
N MET A 154 25.40 -20.37 39.29
CA MET A 154 25.09 -20.29 37.86
C MET A 154 23.65 -20.72 37.56
N ASP A 155 23.16 -21.80 38.17
CA ASP A 155 21.77 -22.26 38.00
C ASP A 155 20.76 -21.22 38.48
N ILE A 156 21.01 -20.57 39.63
CA ILE A 156 20.18 -19.47 40.12
C ILE A 156 20.23 -18.29 39.14
N LYS A 157 21.42 -17.95 38.63
CA LYS A 157 21.60 -16.87 37.66
C LYS A 157 20.81 -17.16 36.37
N TYR A 158 20.98 -18.33 35.76
CA TYR A 158 20.26 -18.71 34.54
C TYR A 158 18.74 -18.74 34.74
N ASN A 159 18.27 -19.25 35.89
CA ASN A 159 16.84 -19.21 36.21
C ASN A 159 16.32 -17.78 36.38
N THR A 160 17.12 -16.89 36.97
CA THR A 160 16.77 -15.48 37.14
C THR A 160 16.76 -14.76 35.80
N ASP A 161 17.78 -14.97 34.97
CA ASP A 161 17.90 -14.41 33.63
C ASP A 161 16.74 -14.87 32.74
N THR A 162 16.39 -16.16 32.77
CA THR A 162 15.22 -16.70 32.05
C THR A 162 13.93 -15.99 32.48
N LYS A 163 13.73 -15.80 33.79
CA LYS A 163 12.56 -15.07 34.30
C LYS A 163 12.57 -13.60 33.86
N ILE A 164 13.72 -12.93 33.85
CA ILE A 164 13.83 -11.55 33.40
C ILE A 164 13.44 -11.45 31.92
N GLU A 165 13.99 -12.31 31.08
CA GLU A 165 13.68 -12.34 29.65
C GLU A 165 12.22 -12.71 29.37
N ASP A 166 11.64 -13.66 30.12
CA ASP A 166 10.22 -14.00 30.00
C ASP A 166 9.33 -12.80 30.37
N ASN A 167 9.65 -12.09 31.46
CA ASN A 167 8.93 -10.88 31.85
C ASN A 167 9.10 -9.75 30.82
N ALA A 168 10.31 -9.57 30.27
CA ALA A 168 10.59 -8.57 29.25
C ALA A 168 9.82 -8.87 27.95
N ARG A 169 9.81 -10.13 27.51
CA ARG A 169 9.03 -10.59 26.36
C ARG A 169 7.53 -10.40 26.60
N LEU A 170 7.02 -10.77 27.77
CA LEU A 170 5.62 -10.60 28.11
C LEU A 170 5.22 -9.12 28.11
N PHE A 171 6.05 -8.26 28.69
CA PHE A 171 5.86 -6.81 28.68
C PHE A 171 5.85 -6.25 27.25
N GLN A 172 6.78 -6.68 26.40
CA GLN A 172 6.83 -6.27 24.99
C GLN A 172 5.59 -6.74 24.20
N LEU A 173 5.13 -7.98 24.42
CA LEU A 173 3.90 -8.48 23.80
C LEU A 173 2.67 -7.67 24.25
N GLN A 174 2.55 -7.38 25.55
CA GLN A 174 1.46 -6.55 26.05
C GLN A 174 1.51 -5.15 25.46
N LYS A 175 2.69 -4.54 25.40
CA LYS A 175 2.88 -3.23 24.76
C LYS A 175 2.47 -3.26 23.28
N ALA A 176 2.91 -4.27 22.53
CA ALA A 176 2.55 -4.43 21.12
C ALA A 176 1.04 -4.61 20.93
N ASN A 177 0.37 -5.38 21.80
CA ASN A 177 -1.08 -5.53 21.77
C ASN A 177 -1.79 -4.20 22.05
N PHE A 178 -1.37 -3.44 23.07
CA PHE A 178 -1.93 -2.13 23.36
C PHE A 178 -1.67 -1.13 22.23
N ASP A 179 -0.46 -1.12 21.66
CA ASP A 179 -0.13 -0.27 20.51
C ASP A 179 -1.01 -0.63 19.30
N GLN A 180 -1.27 -1.92 19.07
CA GLN A 180 -2.20 -2.37 18.03
C GLN A 180 -3.61 -1.85 18.30
N GLU A 181 -4.15 -2.01 19.52
CA GLU A 181 -5.49 -1.54 19.90
C GLU A 181 -5.62 -0.01 19.79
N VAL A 182 -4.60 0.73 20.26
CA VAL A 182 -4.55 2.19 20.15
C VAL A 182 -4.50 2.62 18.68
N ASN A 183 -3.73 1.92 17.85
CA ASN A 183 -3.64 2.23 16.42
C ASN A 183 -4.92 1.89 15.67
N THR A 184 -5.59 0.77 15.99
CA THR A 184 -6.91 0.46 15.40
C THR A 184 -7.95 1.49 15.81
N ALA A 185 -8.02 1.86 17.09
CA ALA A 185 -8.96 2.87 17.57
C ALA A 185 -8.69 4.25 16.95
N LYS A 186 -7.42 4.63 16.77
CA LYS A 186 -7.03 5.87 16.07
C LYS A 186 -7.42 5.83 14.59
N ALA A 187 -7.18 4.71 13.90
CA ALA A 187 -7.56 4.55 12.49
C ALA A 187 -9.08 4.62 12.32
N GLU A 188 -9.85 3.96 13.19
CA GLU A 188 -11.31 4.04 13.20
C GLU A 188 -11.81 5.47 13.47
N ALA A 189 -11.21 6.16 14.45
CA ALA A 189 -11.56 7.56 14.75
C ALA A 189 -11.26 8.48 13.54
N GLN A 190 -10.13 8.28 12.87
CA GLN A 190 -9.76 9.04 11.68
C GLN A 190 -10.72 8.78 10.52
N LEU A 191 -11.04 7.51 10.24
CA LEU A 191 -12.02 7.14 9.21
C LEU A 191 -13.42 7.68 9.53
N ALA A 192 -13.84 7.64 10.79
CA ALA A 192 -15.10 8.22 11.24
C ALA A 192 -15.13 9.74 11.04
N TYR A 193 -14.02 10.42 11.36
CA TYR A 193 -13.88 11.86 11.13
C TYR A 193 -13.95 12.21 9.65
N GLU A 194 -13.22 11.50 8.79
CA GLU A 194 -13.24 11.68 7.34
C GLU A 194 -14.63 11.41 6.75
N LEU A 195 -15.30 10.35 7.20
CA LEU A 195 -16.67 10.03 6.79
C LEU A 195 -17.64 11.15 7.19
N GLN A 196 -17.53 11.69 8.40
CA GLN A 196 -18.37 12.80 8.85
C GLN A 196 -18.09 14.08 8.05
N ALA A 197 -16.82 14.39 7.78
CA ALA A 197 -16.44 15.51 6.92
C ALA A 197 -17.03 15.36 5.52
N ALA A 198 -16.99 14.16 4.92
CA ALA A 198 -17.59 13.87 3.62
C ALA A 198 -19.12 14.03 3.63
N LYS A 199 -19.81 13.53 4.67
CA LYS A 199 -21.27 13.72 4.84
C LYS A 199 -21.66 15.20 4.96
N ILE A 200 -20.89 15.97 5.73
CA ILE A 200 -21.12 17.41 5.88
C ILE A 200 -20.90 18.12 4.54
N ARG A 201 -19.81 17.81 3.81
CA ARG A 201 -19.59 18.36 2.46
C ARG A 201 -20.71 18.01 1.50
N GLN A 202 -21.20 16.78 1.52
CA GLN A 202 -22.34 16.37 0.70
C GLN A 202 -23.59 17.17 1.04
N ARG A 203 -23.85 17.41 2.34
CA ARG A 203 -24.98 18.22 2.79
C ARG A 203 -24.86 19.69 2.35
N ILE A 204 -23.67 20.28 2.48
CA ILE A 204 -23.40 21.64 2.01
C ILE A 204 -23.63 21.73 0.51
N ARG A 205 -23.09 20.79 -0.28
CA ARG A 205 -23.30 20.75 -1.73
C ARG A 205 -24.77 20.63 -2.11
N ASN A 206 -25.53 19.81 -1.39
CA ASN A 206 -26.98 19.70 -1.63
C ASN A 206 -27.69 21.03 -1.37
N GLU A 207 -27.29 21.77 -0.33
CA GLU A 207 -27.83 23.09 -0.03
C GLU A 207 -27.41 24.13 -1.08
N GLU A 208 -26.15 24.12 -1.52
CA GLU A 208 -25.64 24.96 -2.61
C GLU A 208 -26.43 24.76 -3.90
N ILE A 209 -26.70 23.51 -4.28
CA ILE A 209 -27.52 23.18 -5.46
C ILE A 209 -28.95 23.71 -5.29
N GLN A 210 -29.53 23.64 -4.09
CA GLN A 210 -30.86 24.22 -3.85
C GLN A 210 -30.86 25.73 -4.03
N ILE A 211 -29.84 26.42 -3.50
CA ILE A 211 -29.66 27.86 -3.70
C ILE A 211 -29.54 28.17 -5.20
N GLU A 212 -28.70 27.44 -5.96
CA GLU A 212 -28.54 27.62 -7.40
C GLU A 212 -29.86 27.40 -8.17
N VAL A 213 -30.65 26.39 -7.80
CA VAL A 213 -31.97 26.14 -8.41
C VAL A 213 -32.92 27.29 -8.13
N VAL A 214 -32.93 27.84 -6.92
CA VAL A 214 -33.76 29.00 -6.56
C VAL A 214 -33.31 30.24 -7.33
N GLU A 215 -32.01 30.52 -7.42
CA GLU A 215 -31.45 31.62 -8.21
C GLU A 215 -31.82 31.50 -9.68
N ARG A 216 -31.61 30.33 -10.29
CA ARG A 216 -31.95 30.10 -11.70
C ARG A 216 -33.46 30.21 -11.94
N ARG A 217 -34.31 29.72 -11.02
CA ARG A 217 -35.77 29.92 -11.10
C ARG A 217 -36.13 31.40 -11.05
N LYS A 218 -35.50 32.17 -10.16
CA LYS A 218 -35.71 33.62 -10.06
C LYS A 218 -35.25 34.34 -11.32
N GLN A 219 -34.14 33.91 -11.93
CA GLN A 219 -33.66 34.46 -13.20
C GLN A 219 -34.64 34.19 -14.34
N ILE A 220 -35.15 32.96 -14.46
CA ILE A 220 -36.21 32.61 -15.44
C ILE A 220 -37.47 33.45 -15.19
N GLU A 221 -37.87 33.63 -13.94
CA GLU A 221 -39.02 34.46 -13.59
C GLU A 221 -38.82 35.92 -14.05
N VAL A 222 -37.64 36.49 -13.83
CA VAL A 222 -37.32 37.84 -14.32
C VAL A 222 -37.31 37.89 -15.85
N GLU A 223 -36.68 36.92 -16.53
CA GLU A 223 -36.66 36.83 -17.99
C GLU A 223 -38.07 36.70 -18.59
N GLU A 224 -38.94 35.87 -17.99
CA GLU A 224 -40.35 35.77 -18.40
C GLU A 224 -41.08 37.10 -18.27
N GLN A 225 -40.85 37.84 -17.18
CA GLN A 225 -41.43 39.17 -17.00
C GLN A 225 -40.90 40.17 -18.03
N GLU A 226 -39.61 40.13 -18.35
CA GLU A 226 -39.02 40.96 -19.42
C GLU A 226 -39.60 40.61 -20.79
N ILE A 227 -39.76 39.32 -21.11
CA ILE A 227 -40.40 38.86 -22.35
C ILE A 227 -41.84 39.38 -22.42
N ARG A 228 -42.62 39.27 -21.34
CA ARG A 228 -44.00 39.78 -21.31
C ARG A 228 -44.04 41.30 -21.53
N ARG A 229 -43.18 42.06 -20.86
CA ARG A 229 -43.07 43.51 -21.07
C ARG A 229 -42.75 43.83 -22.53
N LYS A 230 -41.79 43.10 -23.12
CA LYS A 230 -41.35 43.28 -24.51
C LYS A 230 -42.41 42.85 -25.52
N GLU A 231 -43.18 41.81 -25.22
CA GLU A 231 -44.32 41.38 -26.02
C GLU A 231 -45.41 42.46 -26.02
N HIS A 232 -45.74 43.04 -24.87
CA HIS A 232 -46.67 44.17 -24.79
C HIS A 232 -46.15 45.40 -25.56
N GLU A 233 -44.84 45.70 -25.48
CA GLU A 233 -44.22 46.78 -26.24
C GLU A 233 -44.28 46.54 -27.76
N LEU A 234 -43.98 45.33 -28.22
CA LEU A 234 -44.09 44.91 -29.63
C LEU A 234 -45.54 44.91 -30.12
N GLN A 235 -46.48 44.45 -29.29
CA GLN A 235 -47.91 44.51 -29.58
C GLN A 235 -48.35 45.96 -29.84
N SER A 236 -47.97 46.89 -28.96
CA SER A 236 -48.29 48.31 -29.10
C SER A 236 -47.59 48.97 -30.29
N THR A 237 -46.30 48.70 -30.48
CA THR A 237 -45.45 49.44 -31.44
C THR A 237 -45.58 48.93 -32.87
N VAL A 238 -45.67 47.60 -33.05
CA VAL A 238 -45.64 46.98 -34.38
C VAL A 238 -47.02 46.47 -34.76
N ARG A 239 -47.65 45.68 -33.89
CA ARG A 239 -48.87 44.95 -34.24
C ARG A 239 -50.09 45.86 -34.35
N LEU A 240 -50.33 46.76 -33.39
CA LEU A 240 -51.46 47.68 -33.42
C LEU A 240 -51.44 48.61 -34.66
N PRO A 241 -50.32 49.25 -35.02
CA PRO A 241 -50.24 50.06 -36.24
C PRO A 241 -50.39 49.22 -37.51
N ALA A 242 -49.80 48.02 -37.54
CA ALA A 242 -49.95 47.12 -38.69
C ALA A 242 -51.41 46.65 -38.86
N GLU A 243 -52.12 46.33 -37.77
CA GLU A 243 -53.54 46.01 -37.80
C GLU A 243 -54.38 47.21 -38.23
N ALA A 244 -54.06 48.41 -37.76
CA ALA A 244 -54.74 49.64 -38.17
C ALA A 244 -54.53 49.94 -39.67
N GLU A 245 -53.31 49.80 -40.19
CA GLU A 245 -53.01 49.95 -41.62
C GLU A 245 -53.67 48.85 -42.46
N HIS A 246 -53.63 47.60 -42.02
CA HIS A 246 -54.33 46.49 -42.68
C HIS A 246 -55.84 46.76 -42.75
N TYR A 247 -56.43 47.26 -41.67
CA TYR A 247 -57.84 47.63 -41.65
C TYR A 247 -58.15 48.79 -42.60
N LYS A 248 -57.31 49.85 -42.64
CA LYS A 248 -57.47 50.95 -43.61
C LYS A 248 -57.37 50.45 -45.05
N ILE A 249 -56.35 49.67 -45.38
CA ILE A 249 -56.15 49.12 -46.73
C ILE A 249 -57.32 48.20 -47.10
N GLY A 250 -57.76 47.34 -46.18
CA GLY A 250 -58.93 46.49 -46.37
C GLY A 250 -60.19 47.29 -46.68
N ARG A 251 -60.47 48.35 -45.89
CA ARG A 251 -61.62 49.25 -46.12
C ARG A 251 -61.51 50.02 -47.45
N VAL A 252 -60.33 50.48 -47.83
CA VAL A 252 -60.09 51.14 -49.12
C VAL A 252 -60.28 50.15 -50.27
N ALA A 253 -59.77 48.92 -50.15
CA ALA A 253 -59.93 47.88 -51.14
C ALA A 253 -61.39 47.44 -51.30
N GLU A 254 -62.13 47.32 -50.20
CA GLU A 254 -63.57 47.04 -50.19
C GLU A 254 -64.37 48.19 -50.82
N GLY A 255 -64.00 49.44 -50.52
CA GLY A 255 -64.57 50.63 -51.17
C GLY A 255 -64.33 50.64 -52.69
N LYS A 256 -63.10 50.37 -53.14
CA LYS A 256 -62.76 50.25 -54.57
C LYS A 256 -63.48 49.09 -55.25
N ARG A 257 -63.59 47.94 -54.58
CA ARG A 257 -64.34 46.78 -55.09
C ARG A 257 -65.82 47.13 -55.25
N THR A 258 -66.41 47.80 -54.27
CA THR A 258 -67.81 48.23 -54.32
C THR A 258 -68.01 49.27 -55.43
N GLN A 259 -67.09 50.23 -55.58
CA GLN A 259 -67.13 51.22 -56.66
C GLN A 259 -67.03 50.59 -58.05
N THR A 260 -66.12 49.65 -58.26
CA THR A 260 -65.94 48.96 -59.54
C THR A 260 -67.13 48.07 -59.89
N VAL A 261 -67.68 47.33 -58.91
CA VAL A 261 -68.90 46.54 -59.09
C VAL A 261 -70.09 47.45 -59.42
N ASN A 262 -70.29 48.54 -58.67
CA ASN A 262 -71.39 49.47 -58.94
C ASN A 262 -71.25 50.17 -60.30
N ALA A 263 -70.02 50.54 -60.70
CA ALA A 263 -69.76 51.10 -62.03
C ALA A 263 -70.04 50.08 -63.14
N ALA A 264 -69.65 48.81 -62.95
CA ALA A 264 -69.95 47.75 -63.90
C ALA A 264 -71.47 47.49 -64.01
N ILE A 265 -72.21 47.53 -62.90
CA ILE A 265 -73.68 47.42 -62.90
C ILE A 265 -74.30 48.63 -63.62
N ALA A 266 -73.81 49.84 -63.37
CA ALA A 266 -74.30 51.05 -64.02
C ALA A 266 -74.08 51.01 -65.55
N GLU A 267 -72.91 50.55 -66.01
CA GLU A 267 -72.65 50.40 -67.44
C GLU A 267 -73.49 49.25 -68.05
N ALA A 268 -73.64 48.14 -67.34
CA ALA A 268 -74.53 47.05 -67.77
C ALA A 268 -75.99 47.53 -67.91
N GLU A 269 -76.47 48.33 -66.97
CA GLU A 269 -77.82 48.90 -67.01
C GLU A 269 -77.99 49.91 -68.14
N LYS A 270 -76.97 50.73 -68.40
CA LYS A 270 -76.93 51.63 -69.56
C LYS A 270 -76.99 50.86 -70.88
N ILE A 271 -76.19 49.79 -71.03
CA ILE A 271 -76.23 48.93 -72.22
C ILE A 271 -77.61 48.26 -72.34
N ARG A 272 -78.22 47.81 -71.23
CA ARG A 272 -79.56 47.21 -71.22
C ARG A 272 -80.64 48.20 -71.67
N LEU A 273 -80.57 49.45 -71.20
CA LEU A 273 -81.50 50.51 -71.59
C LEU A 273 -81.33 50.92 -73.06
N ILE A 274 -80.08 51.10 -73.52
CA ILE A 274 -79.79 51.41 -74.94
C ILE A 274 -80.22 50.25 -75.83
N GLY A 275 -79.82 49.01 -75.51
CA GLY A 275 -80.21 47.82 -76.28
C GLY A 275 -81.72 47.60 -76.27
N GLY A 276 -82.41 47.91 -75.18
CA GLY A 276 -83.88 47.89 -75.11
C GLY A 276 -84.52 48.96 -76.02
N ALA A 277 -83.98 50.18 -76.02
CA ALA A 277 -84.44 51.26 -76.89
C ALA A 277 -84.16 50.96 -78.37
N GLU A 278 -82.99 50.40 -78.69
CA GLU A 278 -82.63 49.96 -80.04
C GLU A 278 -83.49 48.80 -80.51
N ALA A 279 -83.78 47.81 -79.66
CA ALA A 279 -84.68 46.71 -79.99
C ALA A 279 -86.10 47.22 -80.27
N GLN A 280 -86.60 48.18 -79.49
CA GLN A 280 -87.89 48.83 -79.74
C GLN A 280 -87.89 49.63 -81.05
N ALA A 281 -86.82 50.37 -81.33
CA ALA A 281 -86.66 51.11 -82.58
C ALA A 281 -86.62 50.17 -83.79
N LEU A 282 -85.85 49.09 -83.71
CA LEU A 282 -85.76 48.08 -84.77
C LEU A 282 -87.08 47.33 -84.96
N GLN A 283 -87.79 47.01 -83.88
CA GLN A 283 -89.12 46.39 -83.96
C GLN A 283 -90.12 47.32 -84.65
N ALA A 284 -90.11 48.62 -84.36
CA ALA A 284 -90.95 49.60 -85.02
C ALA A 284 -90.62 49.73 -86.53
N VAL A 285 -89.33 49.77 -86.88
CA VAL A 285 -88.88 49.76 -88.29
C VAL A 285 -89.29 48.46 -88.98
N GLY A 286 -89.06 47.31 -88.36
CA GLY A 286 -89.44 46.00 -88.90
C GLY A 286 -90.95 45.81 -89.06
N MET A 287 -91.76 46.36 -88.16
CA MET A 287 -93.22 46.40 -88.32
C MET A 287 -93.63 47.28 -89.50
N SER A 288 -93.02 48.46 -89.64
CA SER A 288 -93.26 49.35 -90.77
C SER A 288 -92.86 48.70 -92.10
N GLU A 289 -91.72 48.01 -92.16
CA GLU A 289 -91.30 47.24 -93.32
C GLU A 289 -92.24 46.06 -93.62
N ALA A 290 -92.68 45.33 -92.60
CA ALA A 290 -93.64 44.24 -92.75
C ALA A 290 -94.99 44.74 -93.27
N GLU A 291 -95.46 45.89 -92.80
CA GLU A 291 -96.65 46.56 -93.33
C GLU A 291 -96.43 47.04 -94.77
N HIS A 292 -95.27 47.61 -95.08
CA HIS A 292 -94.90 47.98 -96.44
C HIS A 292 -94.89 46.78 -97.40
N MET A 293 -94.34 45.64 -96.96
CA MET A 293 -94.35 44.39 -97.72
C MET A 293 -95.77 43.83 -97.87
N ARG A 294 -96.60 43.89 -96.82
CA ARG A 294 -98.01 43.49 -96.91
C ARG A 294 -98.78 44.36 -97.89
N MET A 295 -98.56 45.67 -97.90
CA MET A 295 -99.16 46.58 -98.87
C MET A 295 -98.68 46.27 -100.29
N LYS A 296 -97.38 46.05 -100.50
CA LYS A 296 -96.85 45.58 -101.79
C LYS A 296 -97.51 44.27 -102.23
N ALA A 297 -97.63 43.28 -101.34
CA ALA A 297 -98.27 42.00 -101.64
C ALA A 297 -99.78 42.15 -101.96
N ALA A 298 -100.50 43.02 -101.25
CA ALA A 298 -101.90 43.30 -101.51
C ALA A 298 -102.12 43.99 -102.87
N VAL A 299 -101.21 44.89 -103.25
CA VAL A 299 -101.18 45.52 -104.57
C VAL A 299 -100.93 44.47 -105.66
N TYR A 300 -99.94 43.59 -105.50
CA TYR A 300 -99.70 42.49 -106.46
C TYR A 300 -100.90 41.54 -106.60
N LYS A 301 -101.64 41.26 -105.53
CA LYS A 301 -102.83 40.41 -105.59
C LYS A 301 -103.99 41.04 -106.39
N LYS A 302 -104.07 42.38 -106.43
CA LYS A 302 -105.10 43.09 -107.21
C LYS A 302 -104.75 43.22 -108.69
N TYR A 303 -103.48 43.15 -109.04
CA TYR A 303 -103.05 43.09 -110.43
C TYR A 303 -103.19 41.65 -110.96
N GLY A 304 -104.35 41.31 -111.54
CA GLY A 304 -104.62 40.01 -112.17
C GLY A 304 -103.66 39.67 -113.33
N ASP A 305 -103.76 38.44 -113.86
CA ASP A 305 -102.83 37.71 -114.76
C ASP A 305 -101.97 38.54 -115.75
N ALA A 306 -102.43 39.69 -116.23
CA ALA A 306 -101.67 40.62 -117.06
C ALA A 306 -100.40 41.19 -116.39
N ALA A 307 -100.34 41.32 -115.06
CA ALA A 307 -99.14 41.84 -114.38
C ALA A 307 -98.06 40.79 -114.13
N ILE A 308 -98.44 39.51 -113.94
CA ILE A 308 -97.48 38.41 -113.89
C ILE A 308 -96.73 38.33 -115.23
N LEU A 309 -97.44 38.55 -116.34
CA LEU A 309 -96.82 38.62 -117.66
C LEU A 309 -95.86 39.82 -117.79
N ASN A 310 -96.21 41.00 -117.27
CA ASN A 310 -95.33 42.18 -117.33
C ASN A 310 -94.08 42.02 -116.43
N ILE A 311 -94.22 41.42 -115.25
CA ILE A 311 -93.08 41.13 -114.36
C ILE A 311 -92.20 40.04 -114.99
N ALA A 312 -92.78 39.00 -115.60
CA ALA A 312 -92.03 38.00 -116.36
C ALA A 312 -91.28 38.62 -117.55
N LEU A 313 -91.92 39.52 -118.31
CA LEU A 313 -91.31 40.27 -119.41
C LEU A 313 -90.20 41.22 -118.96
N ASN A 314 -90.30 41.82 -117.77
CA ASN A 314 -89.24 42.67 -117.20
C ASN A 314 -88.12 41.89 -116.51
N ALA A 315 -88.38 40.66 -116.05
CA ALA A 315 -87.37 39.78 -115.48
C ALA A 315 -86.57 39.01 -116.55
N LEU A 316 -87.17 38.77 -117.73
CA LEU A 316 -86.54 38.10 -118.87
C LEU A 316 -85.18 38.71 -119.28
N PRO A 317 -85.00 40.05 -119.34
CA PRO A 317 -83.69 40.66 -119.63
C PRO A 317 -82.62 40.33 -118.58
N LYS A 318 -82.97 40.24 -117.30
CA LYS A 318 -82.01 39.94 -116.22
C LYS A 318 -81.61 38.47 -116.22
N ILE A 319 -82.55 37.56 -116.48
CA ILE A 319 -82.24 36.13 -116.65
C ILE A 319 -81.46 35.90 -117.95
N ALA A 320 -81.82 36.57 -119.05
CA ALA A 320 -81.04 36.54 -120.29
C ALA A 320 -79.62 37.10 -120.08
N ALA A 321 -79.45 38.15 -119.27
CA ALA A 321 -78.13 38.70 -118.94
C ALA A 321 -77.29 37.72 -118.10
N GLU A 322 -77.86 37.05 -117.10
CA GLU A 322 -77.13 36.04 -116.29
C GLU A 322 -76.87 34.74 -117.05
N VAL A 323 -77.73 34.33 -117.98
CA VAL A 323 -77.49 33.17 -118.85
C VAL A 323 -76.50 33.49 -119.99
N ALA A 324 -76.44 34.75 -120.44
CA ALA A 324 -75.46 35.21 -121.43
C ALA A 324 -74.09 35.60 -120.81
N ALA A 325 -74.04 35.92 -119.52
CA ALA A 325 -72.81 36.30 -118.84
C ALA A 325 -71.67 35.25 -118.92
N PRO A 326 -71.92 33.92 -118.96
CA PRO A 326 -70.89 32.92 -119.17
C PRO A 326 -70.49 32.71 -120.63
N LEU A 327 -71.37 32.97 -121.61
CA LEU A 327 -71.08 32.82 -123.04
C LEU A 327 -70.39 34.05 -123.65
N ALA A 328 -70.72 35.26 -123.17
CA ALA A 328 -70.05 36.49 -123.59
C ALA A 328 -68.61 36.61 -123.03
N ARG A 329 -68.19 35.71 -122.12
CA ARG A 329 -66.85 35.67 -121.53
C ARG A 329 -65.92 34.63 -122.17
N THR A 330 -66.35 33.96 -123.25
CA THR A 330 -65.48 33.07 -124.05
C THR A 330 -65.11 33.76 -125.36
N ASP A 331 -64.08 34.61 -125.34
CA ASP A 331 -63.55 35.32 -126.52
C ASP A 331 -62.45 34.56 -127.28
N GLU A 332 -62.06 33.35 -126.85
CA GLU A 332 -61.13 32.53 -127.63
C GLU A 332 -61.39 31.03 -127.50
N ILE A 333 -61.95 30.45 -128.56
CA ILE A 333 -61.90 29.01 -128.86
C ILE A 333 -60.74 28.85 -129.86
N VAL A 334 -59.61 28.33 -129.40
CA VAL A 334 -58.43 28.03 -130.24
C VAL A 334 -58.35 26.52 -130.47
N LEU A 335 -58.39 26.13 -131.75
CA LEU A 335 -58.39 24.76 -132.26
C LEU A 335 -57.19 24.61 -133.22
N LEU A 336 -56.11 23.97 -132.79
CA LEU A 336 -54.89 23.59 -133.56
C LEU A 336 -54.29 22.35 -132.86
N GLY A 337 -54.04 21.14 -133.41
CA GLY A 337 -53.84 20.67 -134.79
C GLY A 337 -52.44 21.04 -135.29
N GLY A 338 -51.43 20.17 -135.49
CA GLY A 338 -51.20 18.75 -135.23
C GLY A 338 -49.79 18.38 -135.73
N SER A 339 -49.08 17.46 -135.05
CA SER A 339 -48.11 16.52 -135.62
C SER A 339 -47.82 15.40 -134.62
N ASP A 340 -48.37 14.23 -134.96
CA ASP A 340 -47.85 12.88 -134.78
C ASP A 340 -47.49 12.30 -133.40
N THR A 341 -48.34 11.31 -133.08
CA THR A 341 -48.03 9.97 -132.55
C THR A 341 -47.58 9.88 -131.10
N THR A 342 -48.53 9.82 -130.17
CA THR A 342 -49.20 8.60 -129.66
C THR A 342 -48.30 7.70 -128.81
N SER A 343 -48.52 7.75 -127.49
CA SER A 343 -49.04 6.61 -126.71
C SER A 343 -48.48 6.63 -125.28
N GLY A 344 -49.36 6.97 -124.34
CA GLY A 344 -49.29 6.51 -122.96
C GLY A 344 -48.39 7.33 -122.03
N GLU A 345 -48.82 7.80 -120.86
CA GLU A 345 -50.10 7.83 -120.19
C GLU A 345 -49.76 8.47 -118.82
N ILE A 346 -50.70 9.26 -118.30
CA ILE A 346 -51.04 9.34 -116.88
C ILE A 346 -49.85 9.51 -115.93
N THR A 347 -49.49 10.76 -115.62
CA THR A 347 -49.18 11.29 -114.26
C THR A 347 -48.41 12.61 -114.37
N ARG A 348 -48.99 13.70 -113.82
CA ARG A 348 -48.47 15.10 -113.72
C ARG A 348 -48.63 15.92 -115.01
N LEU A 349 -49.21 17.12 -115.01
CA LEU A 349 -49.18 18.15 -113.97
C LEU A 349 -50.57 18.72 -113.67
N VAL A 350 -51.16 18.20 -112.60
CA VAL A 350 -51.99 18.96 -111.65
C VAL A 350 -51.13 20.12 -111.13
N GLY A 351 -51.43 21.35 -111.56
CA GLY A 351 -50.70 22.51 -111.09
C GLY A 351 -50.86 23.73 -111.98
N GLN A 352 -52.08 24.27 -112.10
CA GLN A 352 -52.29 25.69 -112.41
C GLN A 352 -53.77 26.12 -112.31
N VAL A 353 -54.43 25.80 -111.19
CA VAL A 353 -55.48 26.65 -110.58
C VAL A 353 -55.47 26.31 -109.09
N PRO A 354 -55.10 27.24 -108.19
CA PRO A 354 -56.15 27.74 -107.30
C PRO A 354 -56.54 29.20 -107.54
N PRO A 355 -57.85 29.51 -107.52
CA PRO A 355 -58.43 30.78 -107.92
C PRO A 355 -58.92 31.61 -106.72
N ALA A 356 -59.40 32.82 -107.02
CA ALA A 356 -60.55 33.46 -106.37
C ALA A 356 -60.49 33.93 -104.88
N VAL A 357 -59.43 33.71 -104.09
CA VAL A 357 -59.44 34.12 -102.66
C VAL A 357 -58.56 35.34 -102.35
N GLN A 358 -57.65 35.72 -103.25
CA GLN A 358 -56.82 36.94 -103.11
C GLN A 358 -57.59 38.26 -103.36
N ALA A 359 -58.86 38.17 -103.79
CA ALA A 359 -59.72 39.30 -104.06
C ALA A 359 -60.69 39.65 -102.91
N LEU A 360 -60.74 38.89 -101.80
CA LEU A 360 -61.83 39.03 -100.83
C LEU A 360 -61.48 39.59 -99.43
N THR A 361 -60.24 39.55 -98.91
CA THR A 361 -60.00 40.03 -97.52
C THR A 361 -58.61 40.61 -97.18
N GLY A 362 -57.65 40.67 -98.11
CA GLY A 362 -56.51 41.62 -98.03
C GLY A 362 -55.58 41.60 -96.81
N VAL A 363 -55.47 40.53 -96.02
CA VAL A 363 -54.49 40.42 -94.92
C VAL A 363 -53.59 39.20 -95.09
N ASP A 364 -52.28 39.43 -95.03
CA ASP A 364 -51.20 38.47 -95.28
C ASP A 364 -50.70 37.82 -93.97
N LEU A 365 -50.92 36.51 -93.80
CA LEU A 365 -50.70 35.74 -92.56
C LEU A 365 -49.29 35.15 -92.42
N SER A 366 -48.36 35.46 -93.33
CA SER A 366 -47.00 34.89 -93.34
C SER A 366 -46.07 35.34 -92.20
N LYS A 367 -46.49 36.25 -91.32
CA LYS A 367 -45.73 36.65 -90.11
C LYS A 367 -46.28 36.13 -88.77
N VAL A 368 -47.42 35.44 -88.74
CA VAL A 368 -47.94 34.83 -87.49
C VAL A 368 -47.26 33.50 -87.16
N CYS A 369 -46.59 32.87 -88.13
CA CYS A 369 -45.81 31.65 -87.93
C CYS A 369 -44.32 31.93 -87.62
N SER A 370 -44.03 32.59 -86.49
CA SER A 370 -42.70 32.49 -85.83
C SER A 370 -42.66 33.05 -84.39
N ARG A 371 -43.55 32.62 -83.47
CA ARG A 371 -43.29 32.70 -82.01
C ARG A 371 -44.26 31.84 -81.19
N GLY A 372 -44.22 30.54 -81.38
CA GLY A 372 -44.85 29.56 -80.50
C GLY A 372 -44.13 28.24 -80.67
N ARG A 373 -43.30 27.90 -79.67
CA ARG A 373 -42.93 26.52 -79.41
C ARG A 373 -44.03 25.92 -78.54
#